data_AF-A0A352SNX5-F1
#
_entry.id   AF-A0A352SNX5-F1
#
_cell.length_a   1.000
_cell.length_b   1.000
_cell.length_c   1.000
_cell.angle_alpha   90.00
_cell.angle_beta   90.00
_cell.angle_gamma   90.00
#
_symmetry.space_group_name_H-M   'P 1'
#
loop_
_entity.id
_entity.type
_entity.pdbx_description
1 polymer ?
#
loop_
_entity_poly.entity_id
_entity_poly.type
_entity_poly.pdbx_seq_one_letter_code
_entity_poly.pdbx_strand_id
1 'polypeptide(L)'
;CAARQGRLIMPLSSWHAAARAAFTGALEAGHPRAVTTQAMARLDDAPTYIIAIGKAAAAMAQAVRDTGCTAPGIVVTHDEGFAEIDNMRCFASAHPVPDARGLAASEAVIR
;
A
#
# COMPACT_ATOMS: atom_id res chain seq x y z
N CYS A 1 51.44 -2.93 21.04
CA CYS A 1 50.92 -1.77 21.79
C CYS A 1 49.56 -1.41 21.21
N ALA A 2 48.49 -1.70 21.94
CA ALA A 2 47.12 -1.65 21.44
C ALA A 2 46.63 -0.21 21.23
N ALA A 3 46.36 0.16 19.97
CA ALA A 3 45.66 1.39 19.66
C ALA A 3 44.16 1.18 19.90
N ARG A 4 43.67 1.80 20.97
CA ARG A 4 42.27 1.87 21.39
C ARG A 4 41.37 2.21 20.20
N GLN A 5 40.44 1.29 19.89
CA GLN A 5 39.25 1.57 19.11
C GLN A 5 38.44 2.60 19.90
N GLY A 6 38.56 3.87 19.52
CA GLY A 6 37.73 4.94 20.06
C GLY A 6 36.29 4.64 19.72
N ARG A 7 35.48 4.34 20.73
CA ARG A 7 34.02 4.24 20.62
C ARG A 7 33.56 5.57 20.03
N LEU A 8 33.09 5.59 18.79
CA LEU A 8 32.45 6.77 18.20
C LEU A 8 31.18 7.02 19.03
N ILE A 9 31.29 7.91 20.02
CA ILE A 9 30.14 8.41 20.76
C ILE A 9 29.46 9.39 19.81
N MET A 10 28.63 8.85 18.91
CA MET A 10 27.74 9.65 18.09
C MET A 10 26.84 10.47 19.03
N PRO A 11 26.73 11.81 18.87
CA PRO A 11 25.88 12.63 19.72
C PRO A 11 24.42 12.21 19.60
N LEU A 12 23.61 12.37 20.65
CA LEU A 12 22.20 11.93 20.67
C LEU A 12 21.38 12.50 19.49
N SER A 13 21.69 13.73 19.04
CA SER A 13 21.09 14.34 17.85
C SER A 13 21.36 13.56 16.56
N SER A 14 22.57 12.97 16.42
CA SER A 14 22.92 12.13 15.27
C SER A 14 22.24 10.77 15.31
N TRP A 15 22.03 10.18 16.49
CA TRP A 15 21.22 8.97 16.64
C TRP A 15 19.76 9.19 16.30
N HIS A 16 19.18 10.31 16.76
CA HIS A 16 17.81 10.67 16.42
C HIS A 16 17.64 10.91 14.91
N ALA A 17 18.59 11.61 14.29
CA ALA A 17 18.60 11.81 12.84
C ALA A 17 18.69 10.48 12.08
N ALA A 18 19.59 9.59 12.48
CA ALA A 18 19.75 8.28 11.88
C ALA A 18 18.47 7.42 12.02
N ALA A 19 17.86 7.40 13.21
CA ALA A 19 16.62 6.66 13.45
C ALA A 19 15.46 7.21 12.61
N ARG A 20 15.33 8.54 12.52
CA ARG A 20 14.32 9.18 11.65
C ARG A 20 14.54 8.83 10.19
N ALA A 21 15.78 8.92 9.70
CA ALA A 21 16.11 8.57 8.31
C ALA A 21 15.78 7.11 8.01
N ALA A 22 16.12 6.18 8.91
CA ALA A 22 15.79 4.77 8.76
C ALA A 22 14.27 4.53 8.75
N PHE A 23 13.51 5.17 9.66
CA PHE A 23 12.06 5.06 9.71
C PHE A 23 11.39 5.62 8.45
N THR A 24 11.79 6.81 8.00
CA THR A 24 11.31 7.38 6.74
C THR A 24 11.65 6.47 5.56
N GLY A 25 12.87 5.95 5.49
CA GLY A 25 13.25 4.98 4.47
C GLY A 25 12.37 3.73 4.46
N ALA A 26 11.99 3.22 5.64
CA ALA A 26 11.07 2.08 5.76
C ALA A 26 9.64 2.42 5.31
N LEU A 27 9.15 3.62 5.61
CA LEU A 27 7.83 4.09 5.14
C LEU A 27 7.80 4.20 3.61
N GLU A 28 8.82 4.81 3.01
CA GLU A 28 8.93 4.95 1.55
C GLU A 28 9.04 3.58 0.88
N ALA A 29 9.83 2.67 1.43
CA ALA A 29 9.96 1.31 0.91
C ALA A 29 8.65 0.51 1.01
N GLY A 30 7.82 0.80 2.01
CA GLY A 30 6.51 0.17 2.20
C GLY A 30 5.34 0.94 1.58
N HIS A 31 5.58 2.05 0.89
CA HIS A 31 4.50 2.91 0.42
C HIS A 31 3.66 2.17 -0.66
N PRO A 32 2.33 2.01 -0.48
CA PRO A 32 1.51 1.16 -1.35
C PRO A 32 1.64 1.50 -2.83
N ARG A 33 1.66 2.79 -3.18
CA ARG A 33 1.82 3.24 -4.57
C ARG A 33 3.13 2.74 -5.19
N ALA A 34 4.26 2.87 -4.49
CA ALA A 34 5.56 2.49 -5.01
C ALA A 34 5.66 0.97 -5.17
N VAL A 35 5.26 0.22 -4.13
CA VAL A 35 5.31 -1.24 -4.13
C VAL A 35 4.40 -1.83 -5.21
N THR A 36 3.18 -1.32 -5.36
CA THR A 36 2.22 -1.80 -6.37
C THR A 36 2.67 -1.46 -7.80
N THR A 37 3.16 -0.24 -8.05
CA THR A 37 3.70 0.14 -9.38
C THR A 37 4.87 -0.76 -9.77
N GLN A 38 5.78 -1.02 -8.83
CA GLN A 38 6.92 -1.90 -9.07
C GLN A 38 6.48 -3.36 -9.30
N ALA A 39 5.43 -3.83 -8.62
CA ALA A 39 4.87 -5.15 -8.84
C ALA A 39 4.23 -5.28 -10.22
N MET A 40 3.45 -4.28 -10.65
CA MET A 40 2.87 -4.22 -12.00
C MET A 40 3.93 -4.31 -13.09
N ALA A 41 5.06 -3.61 -12.93
CA ALA A 41 6.15 -3.63 -13.90
C ALA A 41 6.89 -4.99 -14.00
N ARG A 42 6.66 -5.91 -13.06
CA ARG A 42 7.26 -7.25 -13.05
C ARG A 42 6.32 -8.34 -13.59
N LEU A 43 5.08 -8.00 -13.93
CA LEU A 43 4.17 -8.97 -14.52
C LEU A 43 4.57 -9.23 -15.98
N ASP A 44 4.63 -10.51 -16.35
CA ASP A 44 4.90 -10.91 -17.74
C ASP A 44 3.71 -10.54 -18.65
N ASP A 45 2.49 -10.64 -18.13
CA ASP A 45 1.24 -10.34 -18.82
C ASP A 45 0.46 -9.24 -18.11
N ALA A 46 -0.24 -8.41 -18.90
CA ALA A 46 -1.15 -7.41 -18.35
C ALA A 46 -2.33 -8.09 -17.64
N PRO A 47 -2.71 -7.65 -16.43
CA PRO A 47 -3.82 -8.23 -15.71
C PRO A 47 -5.14 -8.00 -16.46
N THR A 48 -6.03 -8.98 -16.43
CA THR A 48 -7.36 -8.88 -17.04
C THR A 48 -8.42 -8.38 -16.07
N TYR A 49 -8.16 -8.46 -14.76
CA TYR A 49 -9.05 -7.99 -13.71
C TYR A 49 -8.24 -7.61 -12.46
N ILE A 50 -8.68 -6.57 -11.74
CA ILE A 50 -8.03 -6.11 -10.50
C ILE A 50 -8.92 -6.38 -9.29
N ILE A 51 -8.36 -7.02 -8.26
CA ILE A 51 -9.01 -7.21 -6.95
C ILE A 51 -8.13 -6.54 -5.90
N ALA A 52 -8.60 -5.43 -5.33
CA ALA A 52 -7.89 -4.70 -4.28
C ALA A 52 -8.72 -4.70 -2.99
N ILE A 53 -8.18 -5.25 -1.90
CA ILE A 53 -8.89 -5.38 -0.62
C ILE A 53 -7.99 -4.93 0.54
N GLY A 54 -8.52 -4.13 1.45
CA GLY A 54 -7.86 -3.67 2.67
C GLY A 54 -7.67 -2.15 2.75
N LYS A 55 -7.03 -1.67 3.83
CA LYS A 55 -6.93 -0.23 4.13
C LYS A 55 -6.25 0.59 3.02
N ALA A 56 -5.29 0.00 2.32
CA ALA A 56 -4.55 0.65 1.24
C ALA A 56 -5.14 0.35 -0.16
N ALA A 57 -6.29 -0.33 -0.25
CA ALA A 57 -6.82 -0.85 -1.51
C ALA A 57 -7.03 0.25 -2.56
N ALA A 58 -7.59 1.40 -2.17
CA ALA A 58 -7.76 2.53 -3.08
C ALA A 58 -6.42 3.06 -3.63
N ALA A 59 -5.42 3.23 -2.77
CA ALA A 59 -4.09 3.70 -3.18
C ALA A 59 -3.37 2.69 -4.10
N MET A 60 -3.51 1.39 -3.82
CA MET A 60 -2.97 0.33 -4.67
C MET A 60 -3.68 0.30 -6.03
N ALA A 61 -5.01 0.37 -6.04
CA ALA A 61 -5.81 0.37 -7.26
C ALA A 61 -5.53 1.59 -8.14
N GLN A 62 -5.41 2.78 -7.54
CA GLN A 62 -4.99 3.98 -8.25
C GLN A 62 -3.59 3.82 -8.83
N ALA A 63 -2.64 3.25 -8.09
CA ALA A 63 -1.30 2.98 -8.61
C ALA A 63 -1.32 2.08 -9.86
N VAL A 64 -2.18 1.06 -9.89
CA VAL A 64 -2.39 0.23 -11.09
C VAL A 64 -2.98 1.04 -12.24
N ARG A 65 -3.97 1.92 -11.99
CA ARG A 65 -4.51 2.81 -13.03
C ARG A 65 -3.45 3.74 -13.60
N ASP A 66 -2.61 4.31 -12.74
CA ASP A 66 -1.54 5.23 -13.13
C ASP A 66 -0.49 4.58 -14.06
N THR A 67 -0.38 3.24 -14.07
CA THR A 67 0.47 2.52 -15.04
C THR A 67 -0.14 2.43 -16.44
N GLY A 68 -1.35 2.95 -16.66
CA GLY A 68 -2.11 2.81 -17.90
C GLY A 68 -2.90 1.51 -18.02
N CYS A 69 -2.98 0.70 -16.95
CA CYS A 69 -3.82 -0.50 -16.94
C CYS A 69 -5.29 -0.08 -17.01
N THR A 70 -6.05 -0.65 -17.94
CA THR A 70 -7.48 -0.36 -18.14
C THR A 70 -8.40 -1.50 -17.69
N ALA A 71 -7.84 -2.62 -17.19
CA ALA A 71 -8.60 -3.78 -16.76
C ALA A 71 -9.69 -3.41 -15.73
N PRO A 72 -10.91 -3.96 -15.83
CA PRO A 72 -11.93 -3.70 -14.83
C PRO A 72 -11.50 -4.25 -13.46
N GLY A 73 -12.18 -3.83 -12.39
CA GLY A 73 -11.82 -4.32 -11.08
C GLY A 73 -12.83 -4.07 -9.98
N ILE A 74 -12.45 -4.50 -8.79
CA ILE A 74 -13.17 -4.28 -7.54
C ILE A 74 -12.21 -3.79 -6.46
N VAL A 75 -12.65 -2.78 -5.70
CA VAL A 75 -11.90 -2.19 -4.59
C VAL A 75 -12.75 -2.28 -3.34
N VAL A 76 -12.23 -2.86 -2.27
CA VAL A 76 -12.91 -2.94 -0.96
C VAL A 76 -12.01 -2.36 0.12
N THR A 77 -12.47 -1.31 0.77
CA THR A 77 -11.71 -0.59 1.82
C THR A 77 -12.62 -0.14 2.96
N HIS A 78 -12.04 0.54 3.93
CA HIS A 78 -12.71 1.24 5.01
C HIS A 78 -13.23 2.62 4.57
N ASP A 79 -14.16 3.19 5.33
CA ASP A 79 -14.82 4.47 5.03
C ASP A 79 -13.82 5.63 4.81
N GLU A 80 -12.78 5.74 5.66
CA GLU A 80 -11.79 6.81 5.56
C GLU A 80 -10.82 6.65 4.37
N GLY A 81 -10.63 5.42 3.91
CA GLY A 81 -9.77 5.11 2.77
C GLY A 81 -10.52 4.95 1.45
N PHE A 82 -11.81 5.27 1.42
CA PHE A 82 -12.64 5.13 0.23
C PHE A 82 -12.28 6.19 -0.82
N ALA A 83 -12.13 5.74 -2.06
CA ALA A 83 -12.03 6.59 -3.24
C ALA A 83 -12.62 5.85 -4.44
N GLU A 84 -13.23 6.62 -5.35
CA GLU A 84 -13.64 6.10 -6.65
C GLU A 84 -12.42 5.91 -7.54
N ILE A 85 -12.32 4.74 -8.16
CA ILE A 85 -11.23 4.37 -9.07
C ILE A 85 -11.84 4.02 -10.42
N ASP A 86 -11.30 4.62 -11.48
CA ASP A 86 -11.86 4.46 -12.82
C ASP A 86 -11.92 2.99 -13.27
N ASN A 87 -13.02 2.63 -13.92
CA ASN A 87 -13.37 1.27 -14.35
C ASN A 87 -13.33 0.21 -13.22
N MET A 88 -13.53 0.61 -11.96
CA MET A 88 -13.62 -0.33 -10.84
C MET A 88 -14.88 -0.11 -10.00
N ARG A 89 -15.40 -1.19 -9.44
CA ARG A 89 -16.49 -1.16 -8.46
C ARG A 89 -15.89 -0.93 -7.08
N CYS A 90 -16.10 0.24 -6.50
CA CYS A 90 -15.55 0.60 -5.19
C CYS A 90 -16.58 0.37 -4.07
N PHE A 91 -16.13 -0.23 -2.96
CA PHE A 91 -16.93 -0.48 -1.76
C PHE A 91 -16.23 0.03 -0.51
N ALA A 92 -16.95 0.81 0.30
CA ALA A 92 -16.61 1.07 1.69
C ALA A 92 -17.30 0.06 2.61
N SER A 93 -16.56 -0.48 3.58
CA SER A 93 -17.03 -1.45 4.56
C SER A 93 -16.51 -1.11 5.95
N ALA A 94 -17.25 -1.50 7.00
CA ALA A 94 -16.82 -1.22 8.36
C ALA A 94 -15.55 -2.00 8.76
N HIS A 95 -14.71 -1.34 9.58
CA HIS A 95 -13.54 -1.92 10.23
C HIS A 95 -13.39 -1.25 11.62
N PRO A 96 -13.03 -1.98 12.70
CA PRO A 96 -12.50 -3.34 12.72
C PRO A 96 -13.56 -4.45 12.75
N VAL A 97 -14.83 -4.11 12.99
CA VAL A 97 -15.93 -5.09 13.03
C VAL A 97 -16.67 -5.08 11.68
N PRO A 98 -16.82 -6.23 11.00
CA PRO A 98 -17.53 -6.31 9.73
C PRO A 98 -19.01 -5.94 9.84
N ASP A 99 -19.56 -5.42 8.74
CA ASP A 99 -20.96 -5.07 8.60
C ASP A 99 -21.58 -5.65 7.31
N ALA A 100 -22.86 -5.34 7.06
CA ALA A 100 -23.58 -5.79 5.87
C ALA A 100 -22.96 -5.29 4.55
N ARG A 101 -22.25 -4.15 4.57
CA ARG A 101 -21.55 -3.61 3.40
C ARG A 101 -20.34 -4.49 3.06
N GLY A 102 -19.60 -4.94 4.07
CA GLY A 102 -18.53 -5.93 3.92
C GLY A 102 -19.03 -7.26 3.35
N LEU A 103 -20.21 -7.73 3.76
CA LEU A 103 -20.83 -8.92 3.17
C LEU A 103 -21.17 -8.70 1.69
N ALA A 104 -21.84 -7.60 1.34
CA ALA A 104 -22.19 -7.27 -0.04
C ALA A 104 -20.94 -7.10 -0.94
N ALA A 105 -19.88 -6.48 -0.42
CA ALA A 105 -18.60 -6.37 -1.11
C ALA A 105 -17.95 -7.74 -1.35
N SER A 106 -18.01 -8.64 -0.37
CA SER A 106 -17.48 -10.00 -0.51
C SER A 106 -18.25 -10.82 -1.55
N GLU A 107 -19.57 -10.71 -1.57
CA GLU A 107 -20.39 -11.31 -2.63
C GLU A 107 -20.06 -10.77 -4.02
N ALA A 108 -19.74 -9.47 -4.12
CA ALA A 108 -19.34 -8.82 -5.35
C ALA A 108 -17.96 -9.26 -5.86
N VAL A 109 -17.08 -9.75 -4.98
CA VAL A 109 -15.74 -10.27 -5.32
C VAL A 109 -15.82 -11.69 -5.91
N ILE A 110 -16.72 -12.53 -5.40
CA ILE A 110 -16.81 -13.95 -5.78
C ILE A 110 -17.73 -14.24 -6.97
N ARG A 111 -18.51 -13.24 -7.42
CA ARG A 111 -19.40 -13.31 -8.59
C ARG A 111 -18.71 -12.73 -9.80
#